data_AF-A0A6S7FMS8-F1
#
_entry.id   AF-A0A6S7FMS8-F1
#
_cell.length_a   1.000
_cell.length_b   1.000
_cell.length_c   1.000
_cell.angle_alpha   90.00
_cell.angle_beta   90.00
_cell.angle_gamma   90.00
#
_symmetry.space_group_name_H-M   'P 1'
#
loop_
_entity.id
_entity.type
_entity.pdbx_description
1 polymer ?
#
loop_
_entity_poly.entity_id
_entity_poly.type
_entity_poly.pdbx_seq_one_letter_code
_entity_poly.pdbx_strand_id
1 'polypeptide(L)'
;MPEREELRKHFNTDSLVKDDLILWDAGMLQDKIPLYDCKAVMNDDTTLFKYLYSLYQYGLVLLDDGPVRQDFLFELATRIGWFQKTYLGDINNLKVEDNPISVGCTAKGLYIHTDLPYLRSSPDIQALHCLEQSPSGGMSTFADGFHAVKQLKRDSPDAFRVLTTFPMRFYDEGVADFGEYCFGFSAPMIKMLD
;
A
#
# COMPACT_ATOMS: atom_id res chain seq x y z
N MET A 1 5.43 18.99 26.01
CA MET A 1 6.53 18.89 25.02
C MET A 1 6.15 19.74 23.82
N PRO A 2 6.81 20.89 23.61
CA PRO A 2 6.43 21.88 22.59
C PRO A 2 6.49 21.34 21.15
N GLU A 3 7.32 20.34 20.87
CA GLU A 3 7.51 19.74 19.54
C GLU A 3 6.25 19.05 18.97
N ARG A 4 5.40 18.45 19.82
CA ARG A 4 4.17 17.79 19.35
C ARG A 4 3.12 18.79 18.86
N GLU A 5 3.20 20.03 19.32
CA GLU A 5 2.24 21.09 19.02
C GLU A 5 2.65 21.87 17.76
N GLU A 6 3.95 21.92 17.43
CA GLU A 6 4.43 22.47 16.16
C GLU A 6 4.19 21.55 14.96
N LEU A 7 4.30 20.22 15.14
CA LEU A 7 3.93 19.26 14.09
C LEU A 7 2.44 19.33 13.73
N ARG A 8 1.58 19.78 14.65
CA ARG A 8 0.15 19.98 14.42
C ARG A 8 -0.18 21.22 13.59
N LYS A 9 0.73 22.20 13.47
CA LYS A 9 0.46 23.48 12.78
C LYS A 9 0.38 23.36 11.25
N HIS A 10 0.69 22.21 10.68
CA HIS A 10 0.55 21.92 9.24
C HIS A 10 -0.66 21.03 8.90
N PHE A 11 -1.51 20.72 9.88
CA PHE A 11 -2.75 19.99 9.62
C PHE A 11 -3.87 20.99 9.38
N ASN A 12 -4.15 21.28 8.12
CA ASN A 12 -5.40 21.88 7.73
C ASN A 12 -6.52 20.86 8.02
N THR A 13 -7.39 21.15 8.99
CA THR A 13 -8.46 20.26 9.47
C THR A 13 -9.55 19.97 8.41
N ASP A 14 -9.51 20.67 7.27
CA ASP A 14 -10.36 20.39 6.10
C ASP A 14 -9.65 19.54 5.02
N SER A 15 -8.40 19.14 5.25
CA SER A 15 -7.60 18.44 4.27
C SER A 15 -7.69 16.92 4.38
N LEU A 16 -8.03 16.27 3.26
CA LEU A 16 -8.00 14.81 3.09
C LEU A 16 -6.57 14.25 3.14
N VAL A 17 -5.56 15.11 2.92
CA VAL A 17 -4.16 14.73 2.69
C VAL A 17 -3.20 15.74 3.29
N LYS A 18 -1.94 15.34 3.53
CA LYS A 18 -0.89 16.30 3.91
C LYS A 18 -0.51 17.13 2.68
N ASP A 19 -0.14 18.40 2.89
CA ASP A 19 0.16 19.36 1.80
C ASP A 19 1.34 18.93 0.92
N ASP A 20 2.24 18.10 1.46
CA ASP A 20 3.44 17.65 0.76
C ASP A 20 3.19 16.48 -0.22
N LEU A 21 1.96 15.92 -0.23
CA LEU A 21 1.59 14.81 -1.10
C LEU A 21 1.27 15.28 -2.51
N ILE A 22 1.73 14.51 -3.48
CA ILE A 22 1.46 14.76 -4.90
C ILE A 22 0.34 13.82 -5.32
N LEU A 23 -0.85 14.38 -5.54
CA LEU A 23 -1.98 13.61 -6.06
C LEU A 23 -1.86 13.41 -7.56
N TRP A 24 -2.07 12.18 -8.04
CA TRP A 24 -1.79 11.83 -9.43
C TRP A 24 -2.91 11.03 -10.10
N ASP A 25 -2.93 11.11 -11.43
CA ASP A 25 -3.71 10.24 -12.31
C ASP A 25 -2.77 9.54 -13.31
N ALA A 26 -3.36 8.75 -14.21
CA ALA A 26 -2.60 8.05 -15.24
C ALA A 26 -1.86 9.01 -16.19
N GLY A 27 -2.42 10.18 -16.51
CA GLY A 27 -1.74 11.16 -17.36
C GLY A 27 -0.45 11.70 -16.75
N MET A 28 -0.37 11.71 -15.42
CA MET A 28 0.80 12.14 -14.66
C MET A 28 1.86 11.05 -14.48
N LEU A 29 1.47 9.85 -13.99
CA LEU A 29 2.43 8.82 -13.57
C LEU A 29 2.64 7.67 -14.55
N GLN A 30 1.80 7.51 -15.59
CA GLN A 30 2.02 6.45 -16.58
C GLN A 30 3.44 6.60 -17.17
N ASP A 31 4.22 5.53 -17.08
CA ASP A 31 5.62 5.43 -17.51
C ASP A 31 6.60 6.41 -16.84
N LYS A 32 6.16 7.05 -15.75
CA LYS A 32 6.94 8.05 -14.98
C LYS A 32 6.95 7.76 -13.48
N ILE A 33 6.56 6.55 -13.07
CA ILE A 33 6.68 6.12 -11.68
C ILE A 33 8.15 6.25 -11.26
N PRO A 34 8.47 6.89 -10.11
CA PRO A 34 9.85 7.05 -9.68
C PRO A 34 10.55 5.68 -9.58
N LEU A 35 11.65 5.52 -10.31
CA LEU A 35 12.40 4.28 -10.45
C LEU A 35 13.81 4.48 -9.89
N TYR A 36 14.28 3.53 -9.09
CA TYR A 36 15.59 3.57 -8.43
C TYR A 36 16.32 2.24 -8.57
N ASP A 37 17.64 2.32 -8.77
CA ASP A 37 18.53 1.16 -8.72
C ASP A 37 18.55 0.54 -7.31
N CYS A 38 18.25 -0.76 -7.24
CA CYS A 38 18.28 -1.52 -6.00
C CYS A 38 19.61 -1.38 -5.27
N LYS A 39 20.73 -1.49 -5.99
CA LYS A 39 22.05 -1.47 -5.35
C LYS A 39 22.34 -0.11 -4.73
N ALA A 40 21.98 0.98 -5.39
CA ALA A 40 22.15 2.32 -4.88
C ALA A 40 21.27 2.57 -3.64
N VAL A 41 20.00 2.16 -3.65
CA VAL A 41 19.11 2.28 -2.47
C VAL A 41 19.67 1.52 -1.27
N MET A 42 20.21 0.32 -1.50
CA MET A 42 20.76 -0.50 -0.43
C MET A 42 22.07 0.03 0.15
N ASN A 43 22.87 0.80 -0.59
CA ASN A 43 24.24 1.16 -0.20
C ASN A 43 24.53 2.67 -0.07
N ASP A 44 23.62 3.55 -0.49
CA ASP A 44 23.80 5.00 -0.42
C ASP A 44 22.61 5.68 0.27
N ASP A 45 22.90 6.42 1.35
CA ASP A 45 21.87 7.12 2.14
C ASP A 45 21.20 8.26 1.38
N THR A 46 21.92 8.90 0.44
CA THR A 46 21.33 9.96 -0.39
C THR A 46 20.26 9.39 -1.32
N THR A 47 20.54 8.24 -1.92
CA THR A 47 19.61 7.53 -2.80
C THR A 47 18.47 6.93 -2.00
N LEU A 48 18.72 6.33 -0.84
CA LEU A 48 17.67 5.88 0.06
C LEU A 48 16.73 7.03 0.44
N PHE A 49 17.26 8.19 0.83
CA PHE A 49 16.45 9.35 1.18
C PHE A 49 15.54 9.75 0.02
N LYS A 50 16.06 9.83 -1.20
CA LYS A 50 15.25 10.15 -2.39
C LYS A 50 14.18 9.10 -2.66
N TYR A 51 14.52 7.82 -2.54
CA TYR A 51 13.58 6.71 -2.69
C TYR A 51 12.43 6.80 -1.67
N LEU A 52 12.74 6.99 -0.39
CA LEU A 52 11.74 7.12 0.68
C LEU A 52 10.92 8.40 0.55
N TYR A 53 11.55 9.50 0.14
CA TYR A 53 10.86 10.77 -0.07
C TYR A 53 9.89 10.69 -1.25
N SER A 54 10.28 10.05 -2.36
CA SER A 54 9.36 9.76 -3.47
C SER A 54 8.21 8.84 -3.03
N LEU A 55 8.50 7.81 -2.23
CA LEU A 55 7.44 6.95 -1.67
C LEU A 55 6.48 7.75 -0.79
N TYR A 56 7.00 8.66 0.05
CA TYR A 56 6.16 9.56 0.84
C TYR A 56 5.30 10.47 -0.03
N GLN A 57 5.88 11.13 -1.04
CA GLN A 57 5.17 12.12 -1.86
C GLN A 57 4.11 11.49 -2.78
N TYR A 58 4.45 10.38 -3.45
CA TYR A 58 3.59 9.77 -4.47
C TYR A 58 2.81 8.55 -3.95
N GLY A 59 3.21 7.96 -2.82
CA GLY A 59 2.67 6.68 -2.35
C GLY A 59 3.11 5.47 -3.18
N LEU A 60 3.96 5.66 -4.20
CA LEU A 60 4.37 4.61 -5.13
C LEU A 60 5.79 4.87 -5.67
N VAL A 61 6.64 3.85 -5.64
CA VAL A 61 7.99 3.84 -6.22
C VAL A 61 8.31 2.45 -6.75
N LEU A 62 9.21 2.38 -7.72
CA LEU A 62 9.75 1.14 -8.28
C LEU A 62 11.24 1.00 -7.93
N LEU A 63 11.66 -0.25 -7.80
CA LEU A 63 13.05 -0.64 -7.62
C LEU A 63 13.42 -1.60 -8.75
N ASP A 64 14.42 -1.28 -9.57
CA ASP A 64 14.95 -2.17 -10.60
C ASP A 64 16.25 -2.87 -10.16
N ASP A 65 16.65 -3.88 -10.93
CA ASP A 65 17.87 -4.67 -10.74
C ASP A 65 18.00 -5.27 -9.32
N GLY A 66 16.87 -5.61 -8.70
CA GLY A 66 16.82 -6.35 -7.45
C GLY A 66 17.25 -7.82 -7.62
N PRO A 67 17.82 -8.45 -6.58
CA PRO A 67 18.26 -9.84 -6.64
C PRO A 67 17.06 -10.79 -6.71
N VAL A 68 17.11 -11.84 -7.53
CA VAL A 68 16.02 -12.83 -7.67
C VAL A 68 16.06 -13.85 -6.51
N ARG A 69 15.65 -13.41 -5.31
CA ARG A 69 15.55 -14.27 -4.11
C ARG A 69 14.53 -13.73 -3.10
N GLN A 70 13.87 -14.65 -2.40
CA GLN A 70 12.76 -14.32 -1.50
C GLN A 70 13.15 -13.44 -0.31
N ASP A 71 14.31 -13.68 0.27
CA ASP A 71 14.78 -13.03 1.49
C ASP A 71 15.18 -11.56 1.30
N PHE A 72 15.28 -11.08 0.05
CA PHE A 72 15.62 -9.70 -0.25
C PHE A 72 14.64 -8.68 0.37
N LEU A 73 13.35 -9.02 0.47
CA LEU A 73 12.37 -8.13 1.11
C LEU A 73 12.68 -7.88 2.60
N PHE A 74 13.30 -8.83 3.30
CA PHE A 74 13.73 -8.60 4.69
C PHE A 74 14.90 -7.63 4.76
N GLU A 75 15.85 -7.74 3.83
CA GLU A 75 16.98 -6.83 3.76
C GLU A 75 16.52 -5.41 3.45
N LEU A 76 15.64 -5.25 2.47
CA LEU A 76 15.05 -3.96 2.14
C LEU A 76 14.24 -3.39 3.32
N ALA A 77 13.41 -4.21 3.97
CA ALA A 77 12.67 -3.79 5.15
C ALA A 77 13.60 -3.36 6.29
N THR A 78 14.69 -4.09 6.53
CA THR A 78 15.70 -3.76 7.55
C THR A 78 16.47 -2.49 7.20
N ARG A 79 16.73 -2.25 5.92
CA ARG A 79 17.38 -1.02 5.42
C ARG A 79 16.51 0.22 5.66
N ILE A 80 15.19 0.07 5.57
CA ILE A 80 14.22 1.17 5.70
C ILE A 80 13.75 1.36 7.15
N GLY A 81 13.53 0.27 7.87
CA GLY A 81 12.93 0.27 9.21
C GLY A 81 12.77 -1.15 9.75
N TRP A 82 11.53 -1.58 9.99
CA TRP A 82 11.22 -2.91 10.51
C TRP A 82 10.22 -3.64 9.62
N PHE A 83 10.24 -4.97 9.73
CA PHE A 83 9.30 -5.83 9.07
C PHE A 83 8.04 -6.03 9.93
N GLN A 84 6.84 -5.85 9.35
CA GLN A 84 5.57 -6.13 10.04
C GLN A 84 5.09 -7.54 9.72
N LYS A 85 5.26 -8.46 10.70
CA LYS A 85 4.72 -9.82 10.60
C LYS A 85 3.19 -9.79 10.62
N THR A 86 2.57 -10.63 9.79
CA THR A 86 1.11 -10.81 9.77
C THR A 86 0.75 -12.29 9.93
N TYR A 87 -0.54 -12.59 9.89
CA TYR A 87 -1.06 -13.95 9.82
C TYR A 87 -0.89 -14.57 8.40
N LEU A 88 -0.23 -13.90 7.46
CA LEU A 88 0.19 -14.51 6.21
C LEU A 88 1.65 -14.99 6.27
N GLY A 89 2.21 -15.04 7.49
CA GLY A 89 3.61 -15.33 7.74
C GLY A 89 4.46 -14.08 7.68
N ASP A 90 5.77 -14.29 7.48
CA ASP A 90 6.69 -13.20 7.28
C ASP A 90 6.58 -12.72 5.83
N ILE A 91 7.00 -13.50 4.83
CA ILE A 91 6.77 -13.18 3.41
C ILE A 91 5.68 -14.10 2.85
N ASN A 92 4.66 -13.49 2.22
CA ASN A 92 3.64 -14.22 1.49
C ASN A 92 4.04 -14.38 0.02
N ASN A 93 4.24 -15.63 -0.41
CA ASN A 93 4.61 -15.94 -1.80
C ASN A 93 3.36 -16.05 -2.67
N LEU A 94 3.09 -15.02 -3.47
CA LEU A 94 1.97 -15.00 -4.41
C LEU A 94 2.32 -15.76 -5.69
N LYS A 95 1.69 -16.91 -5.89
CA LYS A 95 1.73 -17.71 -7.11
C LYS A 95 0.38 -18.35 -7.34
N VAL A 96 0.10 -18.79 -8.58
CA VAL A 96 -1.13 -19.53 -8.86
C VAL A 96 -1.05 -20.90 -8.18
N GLU A 97 -2.05 -21.22 -7.37
CA GLU A 97 -2.14 -22.49 -6.64
C GLU A 97 -3.43 -23.24 -6.99
N ASP A 98 -3.40 -24.58 -6.90
CA ASP A 98 -4.56 -25.43 -7.21
C ASP A 98 -5.71 -25.23 -6.20
N ASN A 99 -5.37 -25.00 -4.92
CA ASN A 99 -6.31 -24.75 -3.83
C ASN A 99 -5.95 -23.42 -3.13
N PRO A 100 -6.24 -22.28 -3.76
CA PRO A 100 -5.78 -20.98 -3.28
C PRO A 100 -6.58 -20.55 -2.05
N ILE A 101 -5.86 -20.19 -0.98
CA ILE A 101 -6.45 -19.66 0.27
C ILE A 101 -6.83 -18.19 0.13
N SER A 102 -6.19 -17.48 -0.81
CA SER A 102 -6.47 -16.07 -1.14
C SER A 102 -6.69 -15.89 -2.64
N VAL A 103 -7.52 -14.92 -3.01
CA VAL A 103 -7.73 -14.50 -4.40
C VAL A 103 -6.43 -14.06 -5.08
N GLY A 104 -5.42 -13.61 -4.30
CA GLY A 104 -4.09 -13.27 -4.79
C GLY A 104 -3.28 -14.45 -5.32
N CYS A 105 -3.64 -15.69 -4.94
CA CYS A 105 -3.03 -16.92 -5.45
C CYS A 105 -3.82 -17.53 -6.62
N THR A 106 -4.60 -16.71 -7.34
CA THR A 106 -5.36 -17.12 -8.52
C THR A 106 -4.87 -16.42 -9.78
N ALA A 107 -5.17 -16.98 -10.95
CA ALA A 107 -4.88 -16.32 -12.24
C ALA A 107 -5.88 -15.22 -12.63
N LYS A 108 -6.82 -14.86 -11.74
CA LYS A 108 -7.85 -13.85 -12.03
C LYS A 108 -7.29 -12.45 -11.81
N GLY A 109 -7.77 -11.50 -12.61
CA GLY A 109 -7.48 -10.09 -12.38
C GLY A 109 -8.02 -9.62 -11.02
N LEU A 110 -7.20 -8.87 -10.29
CA LEU A 110 -7.60 -8.20 -9.06
C LEU A 110 -8.06 -6.78 -9.38
N TYR A 111 -9.20 -6.37 -8.84
CA TYR A 111 -9.62 -4.98 -8.86
C TYR A 111 -8.73 -4.14 -7.94
N ILE A 112 -8.69 -2.82 -8.12
CA ILE A 112 -7.99 -1.92 -7.21
C ILE A 112 -8.52 -2.12 -5.78
N HIS A 113 -7.60 -2.36 -4.85
CA HIS A 113 -7.88 -2.62 -3.44
C HIS A 113 -6.72 -2.14 -2.57
N THR A 114 -6.98 -2.06 -1.27
CA THR A 114 -5.95 -1.97 -0.22
C THR A 114 -5.92 -3.28 0.55
N ASP A 115 -4.73 -3.71 0.96
CA ASP A 115 -4.53 -5.00 1.60
C ASP A 115 -4.95 -5.03 3.07
N LEU A 116 -5.43 -6.21 3.48
CA LEU A 116 -5.79 -6.52 4.87
C LEU A 116 -6.72 -5.49 5.54
N PRO A 117 -7.80 -5.01 4.91
CA PRO A 117 -8.67 -3.95 5.47
C PRO A 117 -9.49 -4.44 6.68
N TYR A 118 -9.54 -5.75 6.93
CA TYR A 118 -10.15 -6.39 8.08
C TYR A 118 -9.24 -6.40 9.33
N LEU A 119 -7.97 -5.99 9.20
CA LEU A 119 -7.12 -5.74 10.35
C LEU A 119 -7.35 -4.33 10.89
N ARG A 120 -7.38 -4.19 12.21
CA ARG A 120 -7.52 -2.87 12.86
C ARG A 120 -6.35 -1.94 12.55
N SER A 121 -5.17 -2.53 12.34
CA SER A 121 -3.94 -1.86 11.93
C SER A 121 -3.38 -2.59 10.71
N SER A 122 -3.93 -2.27 9.53
CA SER A 122 -3.38 -2.74 8.25
C SER A 122 -1.95 -2.23 8.05
N PRO A 123 -1.10 -2.92 7.28
CA PRO A 123 0.24 -2.45 6.96
C PRO A 123 0.20 -1.09 6.26
N ASP A 124 1.08 -0.17 6.68
CA ASP A 124 1.16 1.18 6.09
C ASP A 124 1.87 1.18 4.72
N ILE A 125 2.83 0.27 4.53
CA ILE A 125 3.61 0.11 3.30
C ILE A 125 3.61 -1.36 2.91
N GLN A 126 3.35 -1.62 1.64
CA GLN A 126 3.48 -2.94 1.03
C GLN A 126 4.65 -2.94 0.04
N ALA A 127 5.48 -3.99 0.09
CA ALA A 127 6.53 -4.23 -0.89
C ALA A 127 6.25 -5.55 -1.61
N LEU A 128 6.20 -5.50 -2.95
CA LEU A 128 6.05 -6.65 -3.83
C LEU A 128 7.33 -6.85 -4.64
N HIS A 129 7.87 -8.06 -4.61
CA HIS A 129 9.13 -8.40 -5.29
C HIS A 129 8.90 -9.51 -6.31
N CYS A 130 9.07 -9.18 -7.59
CA CYS A 130 8.90 -10.12 -8.69
C CYS A 130 10.12 -11.04 -8.80
N LEU A 131 9.93 -12.33 -8.53
CA LEU A 131 10.95 -13.37 -8.73
C LEU A 131 10.86 -14.02 -10.12
N GLU A 132 9.63 -14.22 -10.59
CA GLU A 132 9.34 -14.78 -11.90
C GLU A 132 8.13 -14.07 -12.47
N GLN A 133 8.26 -13.53 -13.68
CA GLN A 133 7.17 -12.85 -14.37
C GLN A 133 6.35 -13.86 -15.19
N SER A 134 5.04 -13.67 -15.25
CA SER A 134 4.17 -14.49 -16.09
C SER A 134 4.55 -14.34 -17.58
N PRO A 135 4.49 -15.41 -18.40
CA PRO A 135 4.73 -15.31 -19.84
C PRO A 135 3.70 -14.43 -20.57
N SER A 136 2.52 -14.21 -19.97
CA SER A 136 1.48 -13.31 -20.47
C SER A 136 0.55 -12.88 -19.35
N GLY A 137 -0.02 -11.67 -19.42
CA GLY A 137 -0.85 -11.18 -18.32
C GLY A 137 -0.03 -10.84 -17.06
N GLY A 138 -0.70 -10.52 -15.95
CA GLY A 138 -0.04 -10.20 -14.67
C GLY A 138 0.48 -8.77 -14.50
N MET A 139 -0.07 -7.78 -15.22
CA MET A 139 0.37 -6.39 -15.10
C MET A 139 -0.11 -5.84 -13.76
N SER A 140 0.79 -5.19 -13.04
CA SER A 140 0.41 -4.38 -11.87
C SER A 140 -0.38 -3.17 -12.34
N THR A 141 -1.46 -2.86 -11.61
CA THR A 141 -2.24 -1.63 -11.80
C THR A 141 -2.29 -0.88 -10.48
N PHE A 142 -2.21 0.44 -10.55
CA PHE A 142 -2.16 1.31 -9.39
C PHE A 142 -3.15 2.46 -9.56
N ALA A 143 -3.68 2.97 -8.46
CA ALA A 143 -4.51 4.16 -8.43
C ALA A 143 -4.24 4.97 -7.17
N ASP A 144 -4.26 6.29 -7.29
CA ASP A 144 -4.22 7.19 -6.15
C ASP A 144 -5.61 7.29 -5.51
N GLY A 145 -5.78 6.64 -4.36
CA GLY A 145 -7.02 6.68 -3.60
C GLY A 145 -7.41 8.09 -3.17
N PHE A 146 -6.44 8.96 -2.84
CA PHE A 146 -6.72 10.33 -2.45
C PHE A 146 -7.18 11.19 -3.63
N HIS A 147 -6.57 11.00 -4.81
CA HIS A 147 -7.05 11.61 -6.04
C HIS A 147 -8.49 11.18 -6.37
N ALA A 148 -8.78 9.88 -6.28
CA ALA A 148 -10.11 9.33 -6.51
C ALA A 148 -11.15 9.91 -5.53
N VAL A 149 -10.81 10.01 -4.24
CA VAL A 149 -11.67 10.60 -3.20
C VAL A 149 -11.92 12.09 -3.46
N LYS A 150 -10.92 12.84 -3.92
CA LYS A 150 -11.07 14.25 -4.28
C LYS A 150 -12.03 14.44 -5.47
N GLN A 151 -11.95 13.57 -6.47
CA GLN A 151 -12.91 13.54 -7.58
C GLN A 151 -14.32 13.18 -7.07
N LEU A 152 -14.46 12.14 -6.25
CA LEU A 152 -15.73 11.72 -5.67
C LEU A 152 -16.40 12.85 -4.88
N LYS A 153 -15.65 13.57 -4.04
CA LYS A 153 -16.17 14.70 -3.25
C LYS A 153 -16.75 15.81 -4.15
N ARG A 154 -16.13 16.06 -5.30
CA ARG A 154 -16.60 17.04 -6.30
C ARG A 154 -17.82 16.53 -7.05
N ASP A 155 -17.77 15.28 -7.53
CA ASP A 155 -18.74 14.74 -8.49
C ASP A 155 -19.99 14.18 -7.81
N SER A 156 -19.87 13.69 -6.57
CA SER A 156 -20.99 13.19 -5.77
C SER A 156 -20.75 13.40 -4.26
N PRO A 157 -21.06 14.60 -3.74
CA PRO A 157 -20.92 14.91 -2.32
C PRO A 157 -21.72 13.98 -1.39
N ASP A 158 -22.86 13.48 -1.85
CA ASP A 158 -23.67 12.51 -1.10
C ASP A 158 -22.98 11.16 -0.95
N ALA A 159 -22.39 10.63 -2.04
CA ALA A 159 -21.63 9.39 -1.97
C ALA A 159 -20.38 9.57 -1.10
N PHE A 160 -19.67 10.70 -1.24
CA PHE A 160 -18.55 11.04 -0.36
C PHE A 160 -18.98 11.05 1.12
N ARG A 161 -20.12 11.67 1.46
CA ARG A 161 -20.66 11.65 2.82
C ARG A 161 -20.92 10.23 3.31
N VAL A 162 -21.56 9.39 2.50
CA VAL A 162 -21.84 8.00 2.90
C VAL A 162 -20.55 7.23 3.15
N LEU A 163 -19.58 7.30 2.25
CA LEU A 163 -18.33 6.53 2.36
C LEU A 163 -17.39 7.03 3.46
N THR A 164 -17.56 8.27 3.94
CA THR A 164 -16.81 8.83 5.08
C THR A 164 -17.50 8.64 6.43
N THR A 165 -18.81 8.37 6.47
CA THR A 165 -19.57 8.32 7.73
C THR A 165 -20.16 6.95 8.04
N PHE A 166 -20.51 6.16 7.02
CA PHE A 166 -21.14 4.86 7.21
C PHE A 166 -20.07 3.77 7.42
N PRO A 167 -20.07 3.06 8.56
CA PRO A 167 -19.10 2.00 8.80
C PRO A 167 -19.42 0.78 7.92
N MET A 168 -18.47 0.39 7.08
CA MET A 168 -18.51 -0.87 6.33
C MET A 168 -17.78 -1.95 7.11
N ARG A 169 -18.30 -3.18 7.04
CA ARG A 169 -17.66 -4.33 7.66
C ARG A 169 -16.70 -4.99 6.66
N PHE A 170 -15.44 -5.07 7.05
CA PHE A 170 -14.41 -5.88 6.42
C PHE A 170 -14.26 -7.18 7.21
N TYR A 171 -14.09 -8.30 6.51
CA TYR A 171 -14.07 -9.63 7.12
C TYR A 171 -13.17 -10.58 6.34
N ASP A 172 -12.45 -11.44 7.05
CA ASP A 172 -11.72 -12.57 6.49
C ASP A 172 -11.70 -13.73 7.50
N GLU A 173 -11.88 -14.96 7.03
CA GLU A 173 -11.82 -16.18 7.85
C GLU A 173 -11.17 -17.32 7.06
N GLY A 174 -10.46 -18.19 7.75
CA GLY A 174 -9.77 -19.29 7.09
C GLY A 174 -8.86 -20.08 8.02
N VAL A 175 -7.97 -20.84 7.41
CA VAL A 175 -6.92 -21.61 8.10
C VAL A 175 -5.58 -21.19 7.52
N ALA A 176 -4.65 -20.84 8.41
CA ALA A 176 -3.26 -20.51 8.07
C ALA A 176 -2.30 -21.35 8.92
N ASP A 177 -0.99 -21.14 8.78
CA ASP A 177 0.05 -21.93 9.45
C ASP A 177 -0.06 -21.94 10.99
N PHE A 178 -0.69 -20.93 11.59
CA PHE A 178 -0.93 -20.83 13.05
C PHE A 178 -2.33 -21.32 13.47
N GLY A 179 -3.13 -21.84 12.55
CA GLY A 179 -4.46 -22.40 12.79
C GLY A 179 -5.60 -21.60 12.15
N GLU A 180 -6.81 -21.84 12.66
CA GLU A 180 -8.02 -21.12 12.26
C GLU A 180 -7.95 -19.64 12.65
N TYR A 181 -8.41 -18.76 11.77
CA TYR A 181 -8.52 -17.33 12.03
C TYR A 181 -9.88 -16.79 11.59
N CYS A 182 -10.30 -15.71 12.26
CA CYS A 182 -11.51 -14.96 11.97
C CYS A 182 -11.25 -13.49 12.33
N PHE A 183 -11.09 -12.65 11.32
CA PHE A 183 -10.87 -11.21 11.47
C PHE A 183 -12.09 -10.43 11.02
N GLY A 184 -12.43 -9.39 11.77
CA GLY A 184 -13.51 -8.50 11.43
C GLY A 184 -13.24 -7.10 11.96
N PHE A 185 -13.37 -6.12 11.09
CA PHE A 185 -13.21 -4.72 11.44
C PHE A 185 -14.30 -3.90 10.74
N SER A 186 -14.83 -2.89 11.42
CA SER A 186 -15.83 -1.99 10.85
C SER A 186 -15.31 -0.56 10.91
N ALA A 187 -15.24 0.07 9.76
CA ALA A 187 -14.81 1.46 9.60
C ALA A 187 -15.41 2.05 8.32
N PRO A 188 -15.51 3.38 8.21
CA PRO A 188 -15.78 4.02 6.93
C PRO A 188 -14.73 3.62 5.88
N MET A 189 -15.13 3.57 4.61
CA MET A 189 -14.21 3.30 3.51
C MET A 189 -13.17 4.41 3.36
N ILE A 190 -13.59 5.65 3.60
CA ILE A 190 -12.73 6.83 3.54
C ILE A 190 -12.57 7.34 4.96
N LYS A 191 -11.38 7.19 5.53
CA LYS A 191 -11.05 7.71 6.86
C LYS A 191 -10.48 9.12 6.73
N MET A 192 -11.11 10.08 7.40
CA MET A 192 -10.61 11.46 7.48
C MET A 192 -9.42 11.54 8.44
N LEU A 193 -8.51 12.48 8.21
CA LEU A 193 -7.44 12.81 9.15
C LEU A 193 -8.04 13.62 10.31
N ASP A 194 -7.81 13.16 11.54
CA ASP A 194 -8.24 13.84 12.78
C ASP A 194 -7.23 14.90 13.23
#